data_AF-A0A820YJD2-F1
#
_entry.id   AF-A0A820YJD2-F1
#
_cell.length_a   1.000
_cell.length_b   1.000
_cell.length_c   1.000
_cell.angle_alpha   90.00
_cell.angle_beta   90.00
_cell.angle_gamma   90.00
#
_symmetry.space_group_name_H-M   'P 1'
#
loop_
_entity.id
_entity.type
_entity.pdbx_description
1 polymer ?
#
loop_
_entity_poly.entity_id
_entity_poly.type
_entity_poly.pdbx_seq_one_letter_code
_entity_poly.pdbx_strand_id
1 'polypeptide(L)'
;MFSPQIEWHCAQCESDPTDRRKYCNDCDSMLTWTCTGSGKSGLYTNYYRHRDNCNYCTPELEEERQEQMEENQVAIQQRFQTLDD
;
A
#
# COMPACT_ATOMS: atom_id res chain seq x y z
N MET A 1 7.50 8.67 -2.68
CA MET A 1 7.76 7.94 -1.41
C MET A 1 8.21 6.52 -1.70
N PHE A 2 9.32 6.13 -1.09
CA PHE A 2 9.90 4.79 -1.11
C PHE A 2 9.40 4.09 0.14
N SER A 3 8.76 2.94 0.03
CA SER A 3 8.27 2.23 1.22
C SER A 3 9.41 1.36 1.75
N PRO A 4 9.97 1.63 2.95
CA PRO A 4 11.14 0.90 3.46
C PRO A 4 10.84 -0.57 3.75
N GLN A 5 9.56 -0.96 3.74
CA GLN A 5 9.09 -2.31 4.02
C GLN A 5 8.95 -3.17 2.77
N ILE A 6 9.46 -2.72 1.61
CA ILE A 6 9.29 -3.41 0.33
C ILE A 6 10.64 -3.80 -0.23
N GLU A 7 10.80 -5.10 -0.44
CA GLU A 7 11.94 -5.70 -1.13
C GLU A 7 11.50 -6.16 -2.52
N TRP A 8 12.36 -5.97 -3.52
CA TRP A 8 12.13 -6.39 -4.90
C TRP A 8 13.00 -7.59 -5.22
N HIS A 9 12.44 -8.56 -5.93
CA HIS A 9 13.11 -9.79 -6.29
C HIS A 9 12.81 -10.18 -7.73
N CYS A 10 13.81 -10.67 -8.46
CA CYS A 10 13.66 -11.27 -9.77
C CYS A 10 13.82 -12.78 -9.68
N ALA A 11 12.73 -13.54 -9.86
CA ALA A 11 12.77 -15.00 -9.77
C ALA A 11 13.60 -15.69 -10.88
N GLN A 12 13.96 -14.97 -11.95
CA GLN A 12 14.64 -15.56 -13.11
C GLN A 12 16.16 -15.48 -13.04
N CYS A 13 16.71 -14.37 -12.55
CA CYS A 13 18.15 -14.19 -12.37
C CYS A 13 18.55 -14.04 -10.89
N GLU A 14 17.60 -14.22 -9.97
CA GLU A 14 17.78 -14.11 -8.51
C GLU A 14 18.35 -12.76 -8.07
N SER A 15 18.19 -11.71 -8.87
CA SER A 15 18.62 -10.36 -8.54
C SER A 15 17.66 -9.71 -7.55
N ASP A 16 18.20 -9.01 -6.55
CA ASP A 16 17.44 -8.20 -5.58
C ASP A 16 17.69 -6.71 -5.81
N PRO A 17 17.02 -6.08 -6.79
CA PRO A 17 17.22 -4.69 -7.09
C PRO A 17 16.76 -3.81 -5.92
N THR A 18 17.57 -2.81 -5.58
CA THR A 18 17.21 -1.89 -4.51
C THR A 18 16.09 -0.95 -4.94
N ASP A 19 16.05 -0.54 -6.20
CA ASP A 19 15.08 0.41 -6.75
C ASP A 19 13.77 -0.23 -7.21
N ARG A 20 12.68 0.53 -7.08
CA ARG A 20 11.36 0.13 -7.60
C ARG A 20 11.32 0.25 -9.11
N ARG A 21 11.24 -0.90 -9.80
CA ARG A 21 11.01 -1.00 -11.25
C ARG A 21 10.12 -2.18 -11.62
N LYS A 22 9.54 -2.17 -12.83
CA LYS A 22 8.62 -3.22 -13.28
C LYS A 22 9.33 -4.50 -13.74
N TYR A 23 10.48 -4.34 -14.38
CA TYR A 23 11.25 -5.41 -15.01
C TYR A 23 12.69 -5.39 -14.50
N CYS A 24 13.30 -6.56 -14.40
CA CYS A 24 14.73 -6.69 -14.10
C CYS A 24 15.58 -6.20 -15.28
N ASN A 25 16.71 -5.55 -15.01
CA ASN A 25 17.58 -5.05 -16.09
C ASN A 25 18.36 -6.15 -16.80
N ASP A 26 18.61 -7.28 -16.13
CA ASP A 26 19.52 -8.31 -16.65
C ASP A 26 18.80 -9.34 -17.53
N CYS A 27 17.52 -9.59 -17.24
CA CYS A 27 16.76 -10.64 -17.91
C CYS A 27 15.35 -10.20 -18.38
N ASP A 28 14.99 -8.92 -18.21
CA ASP A 28 13.69 -8.33 -18.56
C ASP A 28 12.47 -9.03 -17.92
N SER A 29 12.69 -9.94 -16.97
CA SER A 29 11.62 -10.62 -16.26
C SER A 29 10.90 -9.68 -15.30
N MET A 30 9.59 -9.87 -15.11
CA MET A 30 8.80 -9.03 -14.21
C MET A 30 9.23 -9.24 -12.76
N LEU A 31 9.43 -8.14 -12.03
CA LEU A 31 9.80 -8.21 -10.62
C LEU A 31 8.60 -8.61 -9.73
N THR A 32 8.92 -9.37 -8.69
CA THR A 32 8.05 -9.56 -7.53
C THR A 32 8.44 -8.60 -6.42
N TRP A 33 7.47 -8.25 -5.58
CA TRP A 33 7.69 -7.52 -4.34
C TRP A 33 7.37 -8.43 -3.14
N THR A 34 8.05 -8.18 -2.04
CA THR A 34 7.75 -8.76 -0.72
C THR A 34 7.65 -7.62 0.29
N CYS A 35 6.58 -7.61 1.07
CA CYS A 35 6.42 -6.69 2.18
C CYS A 35 6.93 -7.33 3.47
N THR A 36 8.02 -6.81 4.02
CA THR A 36 8.64 -7.33 5.25
C THR A 36 7.75 -7.10 6.48
N GLY A 37 6.95 -6.03 6.50
CA GLY A 37 6.02 -5.74 7.59
C GLY A 37 4.78 -6.64 7.64
N SER A 38 4.23 -7.03 6.48
CA SER A 38 3.00 -7.85 6.41
C SER A 38 3.22 -9.30 5.97
N GLY A 39 4.43 -9.66 5.55
CA GLY A 39 4.78 -10.97 4.99
C GLY A 39 4.15 -11.29 3.63
N LYS A 40 3.40 -10.36 3.03
CA LYS A 40 2.73 -10.57 1.74
C LYS A 40 3.73 -10.38 0.59
N SER A 41 3.50 -11.08 -0.51
CA SER A 41 4.27 -10.93 -1.74
C SER A 41 3.38 -11.00 -2.97
N GLY A 42 3.92 -10.58 -4.11
CA GLY A 42 3.23 -10.68 -5.39
C GLY A 42 4.00 -10.08 -6.56
N LEU A 43 3.39 -10.10 -7.74
CA LEU A 43 3.92 -9.45 -8.94
C LEU A 43 3.86 -7.92 -8.81
N TYR A 44 4.77 -7.22 -9.50
CA TYR A 44 4.80 -5.75 -9.59
C TYR A 44 3.43 -5.14 -9.89
N THR A 45 2.62 -5.75 -10.76
CA THR A 45 1.29 -5.24 -11.13
C THR A 45 0.34 -5.08 -9.95
N ASN A 46 0.52 -5.89 -8.89
CA ASN A 46 -0.31 -5.86 -7.69
C ASN A 46 0.28 -4.99 -6.58
N TYR A 47 1.48 -4.43 -6.78
CA TYR A 47 2.21 -3.67 -5.78
C TYR A 47 1.43 -2.44 -5.30
N TYR A 48 0.92 -1.61 -6.21
CA TYR A 48 0.21 -0.38 -5.84
C TYR A 48 -1.03 -0.65 -5.00
N ARG A 49 -1.81 -1.67 -5.40
CA ARG A 49 -2.97 -2.12 -4.61
C ARG A 49 -2.55 -2.56 -3.21
N HIS A 50 -1.46 -3.30 -3.07
CA HIS A 50 -0.97 -3.70 -1.76
C HIS A 50 -0.51 -2.49 -0.94
N ARG A 51 0.33 -1.63 -1.53
CA ARG A 51 0.84 -0.41 -0.90
C ARG A 51 -0.29 0.39 -0.28
N ASP A 52 -1.30 0.73 -1.08
CA ASP A 52 -2.41 1.60 -0.66
C ASP A 52 -3.32 0.97 0.42
N ASN A 53 -3.18 -0.33 0.70
CA ASN A 53 -3.97 -1.05 1.70
C ASN A 53 -3.12 -1.67 2.83
N CYS A 54 -1.81 -1.38 2.86
CA CYS A 54 -0.92 -1.95 3.85
C CYS A 54 -0.48 -0.89 4.84
N ASN A 55 -0.93 -1.03 6.08
CA ASN A 55 -0.61 -0.11 7.19
C ASN A 55 0.90 0.03 7.44
N TYR A 56 1.70 -0.96 7.06
CA TYR A 56 3.17 -0.90 7.14
C TYR A 56 3.79 -0.16 5.95
N CYS A 57 3.16 -0.22 4.77
CA CYS A 57 3.72 0.37 3.57
C CYS A 57 3.40 1.87 3.45
N THR A 58 2.23 2.27 3.94
CA THR A 58 1.72 3.65 3.95
C THR A 58 0.90 3.86 5.23
N PRO A 59 1.55 4.03 6.39
CA PRO A 59 0.85 4.29 7.65
C PRO A 59 0.04 5.59 7.62
N GLU A 60 0.54 6.60 6.90
CA GLU A 60 -0.10 7.91 6.70
C GLU A 60 -1.51 7.77 6.08
N LEU A 61 -1.67 6.88 5.09
CA LEU A 61 -2.97 6.63 4.45
C LEU A 61 -3.98 6.01 5.40
N GLU A 62 -3.53 5.24 6.39
CA GLU A 62 -4.43 4.66 7.39
C GLU A 62 -4.90 5.73 8.38
N GLU A 63 -4.03 6.67 8.75
CA GLU A 63 -4.38 7.85 9.57
C GLU A 63 -5.43 8.71 8.86
N GLU A 64 -5.19 9.10 7.60
CA GLU A 64 -6.14 9.88 6.80
C GLU A 64 -7.50 9.16 6.65
N ARG A 65 -7.46 7.83 6.50
CA ARG A 65 -8.68 7.02 6.39
C ARG A 65 -9.48 6.99 7.70
N GLN A 66 -8.79 7.01 8.85
CA GLN A 66 -9.45 7.08 10.17
C GLN A 66 -10.06 8.46 10.40
N GLU A 67 -9.33 9.53 10.10
CA GLU A 67 -9.83 10.91 10.21
C GLU A 67 -11.11 11.11 9.36
N GLN A 68 -11.11 10.64 8.11
CA GLN A 68 -12.30 10.71 7.24
C GLN A 68 -13.49 9.91 7.76
N MET A 69 -13.25 8.80 8.45
CA MET A 69 -14.34 8.01 9.06
C MET A 69 -14.94 8.74 10.26
N GLU A 70 -14.11 9.39 11.08
CA GLU A 70 -14.56 10.18 12.23
C GLU A 70 -15.36 11.42 11.79
N GLU A 71 -14.87 12.17 10.80
CA GLU A 71 -15.58 13.32 10.24
C GLU A 71 -16.97 12.94 9.68
N ASN A 72 -17.05 11.82 8.96
CA ASN A 72 -18.32 11.32 8.44
C ASN A 72 -19.28 10.91 9.56
N GLN A 73 -18.80 10.29 10.64
CA GLN A 73 -19.65 9.94 11.78
C GLN A 73 -20.21 11.18 12.47
N VAL A 74 -19.39 12.22 12.67
CA VAL A 74 -19.84 13.50 13.24
C VAL A 74 -20.89 14.16 12.32
N ALA A 75 -20.64 14.20 11.02
CA ALA A 75 -21.58 14.77 10.04
C ALA A 75 -22.94 14.04 10.04
N ILE A 76 -22.94 12.71 10.18
CA ILE A 76 -24.17 11.92 10.29
C ILE A 76 -24.92 12.24 11.59
N GLN A 77 -24.23 12.29 12.74
CA GLN A 77 -24.87 12.61 14.02
C GLN A 77 -25.51 14.01 14.02
N GLN A 78 -24.83 15.02 13.47
CA GLN A 78 -25.38 16.38 13.33
C GLN A 78 -26.62 16.43 12.44
N ARG A 79 -26.66 15.60 11.38
CA ARG A 79 -27.83 15.50 10.49
C ARG A 79 -29.05 14.89 11.17
N PHE A 80 -28.86 13.91 12.06
CA PHE A 80 -29.97 13.33 12.81
C PHE A 80 -30.52 14.28 13.89
N GLN A 81 -29.64 15.02 14.58
CA GLN A 81 -30.07 16.01 15.58
C GLN A 81 -30.90 17.16 14.99
N THR A 82 -30.76 17.47 13.70
CA THR A 82 -31.47 18.57 13.03
C THR A 82 -32.82 18.15 12.41
N LEU A 83 -33.18 16.87 12.48
CA LEU A 83 -34.45 16.33 11.97
C LEU A 83 -35.51 16.10 13.07
N ASP A 84 -35.11 16.20 14.34
CA ASP A 84 -35.98 16.03 15.52
C ASP A 84 -36.49 17.37 16.12
N ASP A 85 -36.21 18.51 15.47
CA ASP A 85 -36.76 19.86 15.74
C ASP A 85 -37.72 20.29 14.62
#